data_AF-A0A1H3AKY5-F1
#
_entry.id   AF-A0A1H3AKY5-F1
#
_cell.length_a   1.000
_cell.length_b   1.000
_cell.length_c   1.000
_cell.angle_alpha   90.00
_cell.angle_beta   90.00
_cell.angle_gamma   90.00
#
_symmetry.space_group_name_H-M   'P 1'
#
loop_
_entity.id
_entity.type
_entity.pdbx_description
1 polymer ?
#
loop_
_entity_poly.entity_id
_entity_poly.type
_entity_poly.pdbx_seq_one_letter_code
_entity_poly.pdbx_strand_id
1 'polypeptide(L)'
;MVLVVLGIDALDPELVDPAEHPNLTLDSYQSIETINSVEGEPSTHELWPTIITGLSPQEHGLKLTDGVAWENPVLRYGSTVASYLLPDGVQTKIGAWLLNNTGEDAFRVPATYYEKEGISTVFDGREAATIGIPNYVVDPENEDREHSLRRNLGDLFERDGSARGGHTSSDPAAFYEQCLEMSMVRLARARRALRGGQESLVFAYTSGLDLIGHVTYDQPTLQMQAYSELDEFVGEVVNDLREDDELLLVSDHGLQDGVHTHEAMVAGTSPRLVEGINSVLDVRGAIEAELRHRDHSGPSGESLSIAGNDEVTSQLEDLGYM
;
A
#
# COMPACT_ATOMS: atom_id res chain seq x y z
N MET A 1 -6.83 20.09 -10.89
CA MET A 1 -7.03 18.74 -11.44
C MET A 1 -6.11 17.81 -10.69
N VAL A 2 -6.62 16.67 -10.23
CA VAL A 2 -5.90 15.73 -9.39
C VAL A 2 -5.89 14.36 -10.08
N LEU A 3 -4.71 13.76 -10.20
CA LEU A 3 -4.62 12.33 -10.49
C LEU A 3 -4.60 11.57 -9.16
N VAL A 4 -5.55 10.66 -8.98
CA VAL A 4 -5.58 9.72 -7.85
C VAL A 4 -5.05 8.38 -8.31
N VAL A 5 -4.07 7.83 -7.59
CA VAL A 5 -3.59 6.46 -7.76
C VAL A 5 -3.92 5.69 -6.49
N LEU A 6 -4.73 4.64 -6.62
CA LEU A 6 -5.06 3.73 -5.53
C LEU A 6 -4.36 2.39 -5.76
N GLY A 7 -3.37 2.12 -4.93
CA GLY A 7 -2.73 0.84 -4.79
C GLY A 7 -3.61 -0.12 -3.97
N ILE A 8 -4.10 -1.18 -4.60
CA ILE A 8 -4.84 -2.25 -3.95
C ILE A 8 -3.98 -3.50 -4.04
N ASP A 9 -3.34 -3.87 -2.91
CA ASP A 9 -2.49 -5.04 -2.85
C ASP A 9 -3.28 -6.31 -3.21
N ALA A 10 -2.69 -7.17 -4.04
CA ALA A 10 -3.28 -8.43 -4.48
C ALA A 10 -4.65 -8.35 -5.19
N LEU A 11 -5.01 -7.22 -5.84
CA LEU A 11 -6.19 -7.18 -6.70
C LEU A 11 -5.98 -8.09 -7.92
N ASP A 12 -6.68 -9.21 -7.94
CA ASP A 12 -6.54 -10.26 -8.94
C ASP A 12 -7.55 -10.09 -10.10
N PRO A 13 -7.08 -9.99 -11.35
CA PRO A 13 -7.96 -9.75 -12.49
C PRO A 13 -8.94 -10.89 -12.77
N GLU A 14 -8.68 -12.12 -12.31
CA GLU A 14 -9.60 -13.25 -12.49
C GLU A 14 -10.74 -13.27 -11.46
N LEU A 15 -10.60 -12.53 -10.35
CA LEU A 15 -11.63 -12.42 -9.32
C LEU A 15 -12.51 -11.18 -9.49
N VAL A 16 -12.10 -10.22 -10.32
CA VAL A 16 -12.92 -9.05 -10.65
C VAL A 16 -13.94 -9.37 -11.74
N ASP A 17 -15.22 -9.22 -11.41
CA ASP A 17 -16.33 -9.27 -12.37
C ASP A 17 -16.85 -7.86 -12.67
N PRO A 18 -16.80 -7.35 -13.91
CA PRO A 18 -17.30 -6.00 -14.26
C PRO A 18 -18.78 -5.76 -13.99
N ALA A 19 -19.60 -6.81 -13.95
CA ALA A 19 -21.03 -6.67 -13.66
C ALA A 19 -21.29 -6.46 -12.16
N GLU A 20 -20.46 -7.06 -11.31
CA GLU A 20 -20.60 -7.01 -9.85
C GLU A 20 -19.65 -5.97 -9.21
N HIS A 21 -18.55 -5.63 -9.89
CA HIS A 21 -17.49 -4.74 -9.41
C HIS A 21 -17.18 -3.60 -10.42
N PRO A 22 -18.18 -2.77 -10.76
CA PRO A 22 -18.01 -1.72 -11.76
C PRO A 22 -17.00 -0.64 -11.34
N ASN A 23 -16.79 -0.40 -10.04
CA ASN A 23 -15.84 0.58 -9.54
C ASN A 23 -14.41 0.02 -9.49
N LEU A 24 -14.22 -1.30 -9.42
CA LEU A 24 -12.91 -1.94 -9.57
C LEU A 24 -12.48 -2.04 -11.04
N THR A 25 -13.42 -2.05 -11.99
CA THR A 25 -13.11 -2.05 -13.42
C THR A 25 -13.08 -0.66 -14.05
N LEU A 26 -13.74 0.32 -13.44
CA LEU A 26 -13.87 1.69 -13.95
C LEU A 26 -14.29 1.69 -15.44
N ASP A 27 -13.84 2.69 -16.21
CA ASP A 27 -14.15 2.84 -17.63
C ASP A 27 -13.29 1.92 -18.52
N SER A 28 -12.10 1.57 -18.06
CA SER A 28 -11.16 0.69 -18.75
C SER A 28 -10.31 -0.06 -17.73
N TYR A 29 -10.09 -1.36 -17.95
CA TYR A 29 -9.23 -2.18 -17.12
C TYR A 29 -8.53 -3.26 -17.95
N GLN A 30 -7.41 -3.78 -17.44
CA GLN A 30 -6.72 -4.93 -18.01
C GLN A 30 -5.85 -5.64 -16.97
N SER A 31 -5.63 -6.94 -17.19
CA SER A 31 -4.53 -7.68 -16.57
C SER A 31 -3.20 -7.22 -17.16
N ILE A 32 -2.18 -7.12 -16.32
CA ILE A 32 -0.81 -6.73 -16.67
C ILE A 32 0.21 -7.71 -16.06
N GLU A 33 1.41 -7.75 -16.61
CA GLU A 33 2.48 -8.59 -16.10
C GLU A 33 3.06 -8.02 -14.79
N THR A 34 3.20 -8.86 -13.77
CA THR A 34 4.05 -8.56 -12.61
C THR A 34 5.46 -9.11 -12.81
N ILE A 35 6.37 -8.81 -11.88
CA ILE A 35 7.73 -9.35 -11.88
C ILE A 35 7.98 -10.14 -10.61
N ASN A 36 8.74 -11.23 -10.74
CA ASN A 36 9.12 -12.02 -9.58
C ASN A 36 10.21 -11.30 -8.79
N SER A 37 10.14 -11.43 -7.47
CA SER A 37 11.21 -10.98 -6.60
C SER A 37 12.48 -11.81 -6.78
N VAL A 38 13.56 -11.39 -6.12
CA VAL A 38 14.79 -12.19 -6.08
C VAL A 38 14.61 -13.59 -5.49
N GLU A 39 13.57 -13.80 -4.68
CA GLU A 39 13.20 -15.10 -4.09
C GLU A 39 12.32 -15.95 -5.01
N GLY A 40 11.99 -15.45 -6.21
CA GLY A 40 11.31 -16.21 -7.26
C GLY A 40 9.79 -16.06 -7.30
N GLU A 41 9.18 -15.35 -6.37
CA GLU A 41 7.74 -15.05 -6.30
C GLU A 41 7.48 -13.53 -6.25
N PRO A 42 6.33 -13.01 -6.73
CA PRO A 42 5.96 -11.61 -6.57
C PRO A 42 6.00 -11.18 -5.10
N SER A 43 6.47 -9.97 -4.82
CA SER A 43 6.59 -9.46 -3.44
C SER A 43 6.28 -7.98 -3.37
N THR A 44 5.30 -7.63 -2.54
CA THR A 44 4.97 -6.27 -2.12
C THR A 44 6.22 -5.46 -1.73
N HIS A 45 7.24 -6.10 -1.15
CA HIS A 45 8.47 -5.42 -0.73
C HIS A 45 9.20 -4.77 -1.90
N GLU A 46 9.24 -5.45 -3.03
CA GLU A 46 10.00 -5.03 -4.21
C GLU A 46 9.12 -4.32 -5.24
N LEU A 47 7.84 -4.70 -5.33
CA LEU A 47 6.96 -4.26 -6.40
C LEU A 47 6.44 -2.83 -6.23
N TRP A 48 6.15 -2.35 -5.01
CA TRP A 48 5.74 -0.95 -4.84
C TRP A 48 6.85 0.05 -5.13
N PRO A 49 8.12 -0.18 -4.70
CA PRO A 49 9.26 0.57 -5.23
C PRO A 49 9.38 0.51 -6.75
N THR A 50 9.15 -0.67 -7.36
CA THR A 50 9.12 -0.81 -8.82
C THR A 50 8.04 0.08 -9.44
N ILE A 51 6.81 0.08 -8.92
CA ILE A 51 5.68 0.88 -9.43
C ILE A 51 5.97 2.38 -9.38
N ILE A 52 6.53 2.88 -8.26
CA ILE A 52 6.78 4.33 -8.09
C ILE A 52 8.06 4.81 -8.79
N THR A 53 8.96 3.91 -9.17
CA THR A 53 10.24 4.26 -9.82
C THR A 53 10.33 3.82 -11.28
N GLY A 54 9.49 2.90 -11.74
CA GLY A 54 9.60 2.25 -13.05
C GLY A 54 10.89 1.43 -13.25
N LEU A 55 11.59 1.11 -12.16
CA LEU A 55 12.86 0.38 -12.16
C LEU A 55 12.64 -1.04 -11.63
N SER A 56 13.48 -1.99 -12.02
CA SER A 56 13.46 -3.34 -11.44
C SER A 56 14.04 -3.35 -10.01
N PRO A 57 13.82 -4.43 -9.23
CA PRO A 57 14.43 -4.61 -7.90
C PRO A 57 15.95 -4.58 -7.91
N GLN A 58 16.57 -4.98 -9.02
CA GLN A 58 18.01 -4.89 -9.20
C GLN A 58 18.50 -3.45 -9.37
N GLU A 59 17.68 -2.60 -9.98
CA GLU A 59 17.98 -1.21 -10.30
C GLU A 59 17.67 -0.28 -9.14
N HIS A 60 16.51 -0.43 -8.46
CA HIS A 60 16.16 0.39 -7.30
C HIS A 60 16.74 -0.12 -5.97
N GLY A 61 17.41 -1.27 -5.96
CA GLY A 61 18.21 -1.76 -4.84
C GLY A 61 17.44 -2.35 -3.65
N LEU A 62 16.16 -2.03 -3.49
CA LEU A 62 15.27 -2.61 -2.48
C LEU A 62 14.86 -4.03 -2.87
N LYS A 63 15.48 -5.02 -2.21
CA LYS A 63 15.31 -6.44 -2.48
C LYS A 63 14.90 -7.18 -1.22
N LEU A 64 14.06 -8.17 -1.40
CA LEU A 64 13.73 -9.19 -0.42
C LEU A 64 14.95 -10.11 -0.27
N THR A 65 15.96 -9.68 0.48
CA THR A 65 17.03 -10.61 0.90
C THR A 65 16.53 -11.41 2.09
N ASP A 66 16.49 -12.74 1.97
CA ASP A 66 16.32 -13.74 3.04
C ASP A 66 16.13 -13.17 4.46
N GLY A 67 14.87 -12.91 4.82
CA GLY A 67 14.48 -12.54 6.18
C GLY A 67 14.73 -11.08 6.53
N VAL A 68 13.61 -10.37 6.66
CA VAL A 68 13.50 -9.13 7.44
C VAL A 68 14.38 -9.20 8.70
N ALA A 69 15.08 -8.09 8.95
CA ALA A 69 15.82 -7.70 10.15
C ALA A 69 17.25 -8.25 10.33
N TRP A 70 18.27 -7.64 9.71
CA TRP A 70 19.63 -7.62 10.30
C TRP A 70 20.47 -6.40 9.89
N GLU A 71 20.16 -5.20 10.38
CA GLU A 71 21.11 -4.06 10.38
C GLU A 71 21.74 -3.74 11.75
N ASN A 72 21.87 -4.72 12.67
CA ASN A 72 22.58 -4.52 13.94
C ASN A 72 23.89 -5.34 14.06
N PRO A 73 25.08 -4.70 14.15
CA PRO A 73 26.38 -5.37 14.31
C PRO A 73 26.47 -6.29 15.54
N VAL A 74 25.69 -6.03 16.58
CA VAL A 74 25.71 -6.78 17.85
C VAL A 74 25.06 -8.16 17.69
N LEU A 75 24.05 -8.26 16.82
CA LEU A 75 23.30 -9.49 16.60
C LEU A 75 24.02 -10.49 15.68
N ARG A 76 24.88 -10.01 14.77
CA ARG A 76 25.79 -10.86 13.97
C ARG A 76 26.69 -11.75 14.83
N TYR A 77 27.07 -11.26 16.01
CA TYR A 77 27.92 -12.01 16.93
C TYR A 77 27.14 -13.07 17.73
N GLY A 78 25.84 -12.87 17.94
CA GLY A 78 24.95 -13.81 18.62
C GLY A 78 24.38 -14.91 17.71
N SER A 79 24.02 -14.59 16.46
CA SER A 79 23.42 -15.55 15.51
C SER A 79 24.41 -16.63 15.03
N THR A 80 25.71 -16.31 15.01
CA THR A 80 26.78 -17.28 14.71
C THR A 80 26.89 -18.39 15.79
N VAL A 81 26.47 -18.11 17.03
CA VAL A 81 26.48 -19.09 18.12
C VAL A 81 25.15 -19.87 18.19
N ALA A 82 24.04 -19.20 17.87
CA ALA A 82 22.70 -19.81 17.88
C ALA A 82 22.49 -20.85 16.75
N SER A 83 23.03 -20.58 15.56
CA SER A 83 22.98 -21.48 14.39
C SER A 83 23.66 -22.83 14.61
N TYR A 84 24.60 -22.92 15.55
CA TYR A 84 25.28 -24.17 15.91
C TYR A 84 24.56 -24.97 17.01
N LEU A 85 23.64 -24.35 17.76
CA LEU A 85 23.11 -24.90 19.01
C LEU A 85 21.61 -25.16 19.01
N LEU A 86 20.84 -24.55 18.11
CA LEU A 86 19.38 -24.64 18.11
C LEU A 86 18.86 -25.34 16.84
N PRO A 87 17.95 -26.33 16.98
CA PRO A 87 17.28 -26.95 15.82
C PRO A 87 16.50 -25.93 15.00
N ASP A 88 16.44 -26.15 13.68
CA ASP A 88 15.81 -25.24 12.71
C ASP A 88 14.39 -24.81 13.09
N GLY A 89 13.56 -25.74 13.59
CA GLY A 89 12.17 -25.43 14.00
C GLY A 89 12.05 -24.51 15.23
N VAL A 90 13.10 -24.41 16.06
CA VAL A 90 13.16 -23.45 17.18
C VAL A 90 13.64 -22.09 16.67
N GLN A 91 14.55 -22.08 15.69
CA GLN A 91 15.00 -20.85 15.04
C GLN A 91 13.86 -20.17 14.28
N THR A 92 13.03 -20.91 13.54
CA THR A 92 11.86 -20.37 12.85
C THR A 92 10.84 -19.75 13.83
N LYS A 93 10.62 -20.38 14.98
CA LYS A 93 9.71 -19.84 16.01
C LYS A 93 10.27 -18.61 16.72
N ILE A 94 11.58 -18.58 16.97
CA ILE A 94 12.26 -17.40 17.53
C ILE A 94 12.31 -16.28 16.51
N GLY A 95 12.52 -16.58 15.23
CA GLY A 95 12.47 -15.63 14.12
C GLY A 95 11.07 -15.05 13.92
N ALA A 96 10.03 -15.89 13.91
CA ALA A 96 8.63 -15.45 13.86
C ALA A 96 8.25 -14.61 15.10
N TRP A 97 8.70 -15.01 16.29
CA TRP A 97 8.48 -14.24 17.51
C TRP A 97 9.23 -12.90 17.49
N LEU A 98 10.49 -12.87 17.03
CA LEU A 98 11.26 -11.63 16.89
C LEU A 98 10.64 -10.72 15.82
N LEU A 99 10.20 -11.23 14.68
CA LEU A 99 9.53 -10.43 13.65
C LEU A 99 8.18 -9.87 14.14
N ASN A 100 7.47 -10.63 14.97
CA ASN A 100 6.21 -10.18 15.58
C ASN A 100 6.41 -9.23 16.78
N ASN A 101 7.59 -9.21 17.43
CA ASN A 101 7.86 -8.43 18.66
C ASN A 101 9.05 -7.45 18.58
N THR A 102 9.79 -7.39 17.49
CA THR A 102 10.87 -6.41 17.28
C THR A 102 10.43 -5.45 16.20
N GLY A 103 10.43 -4.16 16.52
CA GLY A 103 9.98 -3.06 15.65
C GLY A 103 10.90 -2.77 14.47
N GLU A 104 11.57 -3.78 13.90
CA GLU A 104 12.15 -3.67 12.57
C GLU A 104 11.03 -3.91 11.55
N ASP A 105 10.26 -2.85 11.33
CA ASP A 105 9.17 -2.83 10.37
C ASP A 105 9.73 -3.07 8.96
N ALA A 106 9.54 -4.29 8.45
CA ALA A 106 9.58 -4.55 7.02
C ALA A 106 8.73 -3.50 6.30
N PHE A 107 9.15 -3.02 5.14
CA PHE A 107 8.40 -2.05 4.31
C PHE A 107 8.49 -0.56 4.72
N ARG A 108 9.40 -0.16 5.63
CA ARG A 108 9.53 1.24 6.10
C ARG A 108 10.79 1.98 5.64
N VAL A 109 11.23 1.75 4.40
CA VAL A 109 12.32 2.56 3.82
C VAL A 109 11.88 4.04 3.73
N PRO A 110 12.66 4.99 4.28
CA PRO A 110 12.33 6.42 4.21
C PRO A 110 12.38 6.96 2.79
N ALA A 111 11.53 7.92 2.44
CA ALA A 111 11.55 8.59 1.13
C ALA A 111 12.92 9.21 0.79
N THR A 112 13.70 9.63 1.80
CA THR A 112 15.07 10.14 1.60
C THR A 112 16.05 9.11 1.02
N TYR A 113 15.72 7.81 1.04
CA TYR A 113 16.51 6.76 0.39
C TYR A 113 16.66 7.05 -1.12
N TYR A 114 15.54 7.33 -1.80
CA TYR A 114 15.53 7.52 -3.25
C TYR A 114 16.40 8.70 -3.68
N GLU A 115 16.31 9.83 -2.97
CA GLU A 115 17.18 10.99 -3.21
C GLU A 115 18.66 10.67 -3.00
N LYS A 116 19.00 9.96 -1.91
CA LYS A 116 20.39 9.57 -1.60
C LYS A 116 21.00 8.66 -2.66
N GLU A 117 20.20 7.74 -3.19
CA GLU A 117 20.61 6.80 -4.22
C GLU A 117 20.48 7.39 -5.65
N GLY A 118 20.01 8.64 -5.78
CA GLY A 118 19.82 9.28 -7.08
C GLY A 118 18.72 8.63 -7.93
N ILE A 119 17.76 7.97 -7.28
CA ILE A 119 16.61 7.32 -7.90
C ILE A 119 15.45 8.31 -7.91
N SER A 120 14.88 8.54 -9.08
CA SER A 120 13.70 9.38 -9.20
C SER A 120 12.41 8.60 -8.95
N THR A 121 11.41 9.27 -8.40
CA THR A 121 10.08 8.71 -8.14
C THR A 121 8.99 9.51 -8.85
N VAL A 122 7.78 8.94 -8.95
CA VAL A 122 6.59 9.66 -9.46
C VAL A 122 6.26 10.94 -8.69
N PHE A 123 6.80 11.10 -7.46
CA PHE A 123 6.52 12.23 -6.58
C PHE A 123 7.45 13.43 -6.77
N ASP A 124 8.56 13.26 -7.49
CA ASP A 124 9.61 14.27 -7.57
C ASP A 124 9.11 15.57 -8.23
N GLY A 125 9.31 16.70 -7.55
CA GLY A 125 8.98 18.03 -8.06
C GLY A 125 7.48 18.34 -8.10
N ARG A 126 6.67 17.65 -7.29
CA ARG A 126 5.20 17.78 -7.29
C ARG A 126 4.65 17.89 -5.87
N GLU A 127 3.52 18.58 -5.75
CA GLU A 127 2.66 18.50 -4.56
C GLU A 127 1.88 17.18 -4.64
N ALA A 128 2.24 16.24 -3.77
CA ALA A 128 1.67 14.91 -3.74
C ALA A 128 1.35 14.42 -2.32
N ALA A 129 0.14 13.92 -2.13
CA ALA A 129 -0.19 13.14 -0.94
C ALA A 129 0.29 11.69 -1.11
N THR A 130 1.21 11.25 -0.25
CA THR A 130 1.73 9.87 -0.23
C THR A 130 1.22 9.15 1.01
N ILE A 131 0.37 8.14 0.81
CA ILE A 131 -0.43 7.54 1.87
C ILE A 131 -0.18 6.03 1.91
N GLY A 132 0.70 5.60 2.82
CA GLY A 132 0.89 4.18 3.12
C GLY A 132 1.71 3.37 2.13
N ILE A 133 2.39 4.03 1.20
CA ILE A 133 3.11 3.36 0.12
C ILE A 133 4.25 2.54 0.71
N PRO A 134 4.31 1.22 0.46
CA PRO A 134 5.38 0.38 0.97
C PRO A 134 6.75 0.91 0.52
N ASN A 135 7.69 0.97 1.45
CA ASN A 135 9.04 1.46 1.24
C ASN A 135 9.14 2.92 0.73
N TYR A 136 8.14 3.76 1.00
CA TYR A 136 8.20 5.19 0.76
C TYR A 136 7.64 5.98 1.96
N VAL A 137 8.41 6.03 3.05
CA VAL A 137 7.96 6.67 4.30
C VAL A 137 8.43 8.13 4.37
N VAL A 138 7.50 9.07 4.29
CA VAL A 138 7.79 10.52 4.37
C VAL A 138 7.96 11.04 5.80
N ASP A 139 7.32 10.39 6.77
CA ASP A 139 7.43 10.71 8.20
C ASP A 139 7.77 9.45 8.99
N PRO A 140 9.06 9.12 9.17
CA PRO A 140 9.48 7.91 9.88
C PRO A 140 9.11 7.91 11.37
N GLU A 141 9.01 9.10 11.97
CA GLU A 141 8.79 9.29 13.41
C GLU A 141 7.32 9.13 13.80
N ASN A 142 6.39 9.40 12.89
CA ASN A 142 4.97 9.19 13.10
C ASN A 142 4.47 7.92 12.40
N GLU A 143 3.98 6.98 13.20
CA GLU A 143 3.33 5.79 12.68
C GLU A 143 1.96 6.16 12.09
N ASP A 144 1.64 5.63 10.89
CA ASP A 144 0.30 5.76 10.36
C ASP A 144 -0.70 4.78 11.00
N ARG A 145 -1.98 5.12 10.91
CA ARG A 145 -3.04 4.37 11.59
C ARG A 145 -3.17 2.93 11.11
N GLU A 146 -2.99 2.65 9.82
CA GLU A 146 -3.06 1.28 9.30
C GLU A 146 -1.89 0.45 9.81
N HIS A 147 -0.67 0.99 9.83
CA HIS A 147 0.49 0.30 10.42
C HIS A 147 0.24 -0.02 11.89
N SER A 148 -0.38 0.93 12.62
CA SER A 148 -0.77 0.68 14.01
C SER A 148 -1.78 -0.46 14.12
N LEU A 149 -2.80 -0.52 13.26
CA LEU A 149 -3.75 -1.65 13.22
C LEU A 149 -3.02 -2.96 12.89
N ARG A 150 -2.14 -2.96 11.88
CA ARG A 150 -1.38 -4.13 11.45
C ARG A 150 -0.48 -4.70 12.56
N ARG A 151 0.22 -3.85 13.32
CA ARG A 151 1.05 -4.29 14.46
C ARG A 151 0.22 -4.87 15.60
N ASN A 152 -1.06 -4.50 15.69
CA ASN A 152 -1.98 -4.98 16.72
C ASN A 152 -2.79 -6.21 16.30
N LEU A 153 -2.55 -6.79 15.11
CA LEU A 153 -3.24 -8.00 14.65
C LEU A 153 -2.96 -9.20 15.56
N GLY A 154 -1.75 -9.30 16.14
CA GLY A 154 -1.42 -10.33 17.13
C GLY A 154 -1.72 -11.75 16.64
N ASP A 155 -2.57 -12.47 17.37
CA ASP A 155 -2.98 -13.85 17.07
C ASP A 155 -4.00 -13.96 15.91
N LEU A 156 -4.50 -12.81 15.41
CA LEU A 156 -5.35 -12.77 14.22
C LEU A 156 -4.55 -12.97 12.93
N PHE A 157 -3.23 -12.80 12.94
CA PHE A 157 -2.38 -12.97 11.76
C PHE A 157 -1.03 -13.59 12.13
N GLU A 158 -1.01 -14.91 12.28
CA GLU A 158 0.19 -15.66 12.63
C GLU A 158 0.78 -16.37 11.41
N ARG A 159 2.11 -16.39 11.33
CA ARG A 159 2.82 -17.15 10.29
C ARG A 159 2.75 -18.64 10.60
N ASP A 160 2.20 -19.41 9.67
CA ASP A 160 2.12 -20.86 9.73
C ASP A 160 2.70 -21.45 8.44
N GLY A 161 3.93 -21.97 8.52
CA GLY A 161 4.59 -22.60 7.37
C GLY A 161 3.94 -23.91 6.90
N SER A 162 2.91 -24.41 7.60
CA SER A 162 2.09 -25.54 7.17
C SER A 162 0.79 -25.11 6.48
N ALA A 163 0.36 -23.86 6.64
CA ALA A 163 -0.78 -23.30 5.93
C ALA A 163 -0.39 -22.96 4.49
N ARG A 164 -1.30 -23.21 3.54
CA ARG A 164 -1.04 -22.93 2.12
C ARG A 164 -0.74 -21.45 1.86
N GLY A 165 -1.50 -20.56 2.49
CA GLY A 165 -1.26 -19.12 2.40
C GLY A 165 -0.18 -18.58 3.32
N GLY A 166 0.59 -19.45 3.98
CA GLY A 166 1.67 -19.06 4.90
C GLY A 166 1.21 -18.44 6.23
N HIS A 167 -0.10 -18.22 6.39
CA HIS A 167 -0.69 -17.55 7.54
C HIS A 167 -1.99 -18.21 8.01
N THR A 168 -2.28 -18.07 9.30
CA THR A 168 -3.53 -18.50 9.95
C THR A 168 -4.03 -17.43 10.91
N SER A 169 -5.33 -17.47 11.21
CA SER A 169 -5.97 -16.57 12.17
C SER A 169 -6.69 -17.35 13.26
N SER A 170 -6.61 -16.88 14.51
CA SER A 170 -7.41 -17.42 15.63
C SER A 170 -8.90 -17.09 15.50
N ASP A 171 -9.25 -16.00 14.78
CA ASP A 171 -10.60 -15.55 14.49
C ASP A 171 -10.65 -14.87 13.10
N PRO A 172 -10.90 -15.64 12.01
CA PRO A 172 -10.94 -15.12 10.66
C PRO A 172 -11.96 -13.99 10.43
N ALA A 173 -13.06 -13.97 11.20
CA ALA A 173 -14.06 -12.92 11.06
C ALA A 173 -13.57 -11.60 11.68
N ALA A 174 -12.98 -11.65 12.88
CA ALA A 174 -12.37 -10.46 13.47
C ALA A 174 -11.18 -9.95 12.65
N PHE A 175 -10.39 -10.86 12.08
CA PHE A 175 -9.30 -10.52 11.16
C PHE A 175 -9.80 -9.80 9.90
N TYR A 176 -10.87 -10.31 9.29
CA TYR A 176 -11.52 -9.71 8.13
C TYR A 176 -11.96 -8.26 8.42
N GLU A 177 -12.67 -8.03 9.53
CA GLU A 177 -13.13 -6.69 9.93
C GLU A 177 -11.95 -5.72 10.12
N GLN A 178 -10.85 -6.18 10.72
CA GLN A 178 -9.65 -5.33 10.88
C GLN A 178 -8.99 -5.00 9.53
N CYS A 179 -8.94 -5.96 8.60
CA CYS A 179 -8.41 -5.70 7.26
C CYS A 179 -9.28 -4.70 6.48
N LEU A 180 -10.61 -4.76 6.61
CA LEU A 180 -11.49 -3.75 6.04
C LEU A 180 -11.30 -2.38 6.72
N GLU A 181 -11.09 -2.32 8.04
CA GLU A 181 -10.76 -1.06 8.74
C GLU A 181 -9.48 -0.43 8.17
N MET A 182 -8.45 -1.25 7.92
CA MET A 182 -7.21 -0.81 7.28
C MET A 182 -7.47 -0.16 5.92
N SER A 183 -8.24 -0.83 5.04
CA SER A 183 -8.62 -0.28 3.73
C SER A 183 -9.44 1.00 3.83
N MET A 184 -10.44 1.04 4.71
CA MET A 184 -11.25 2.24 4.94
C MET A 184 -10.39 3.43 5.38
N VAL A 185 -9.43 3.23 6.27
CA VAL A 185 -8.53 4.29 6.74
C VAL A 185 -7.72 4.89 5.57
N ARG A 186 -7.18 4.06 4.69
CA ARG A 186 -6.39 4.53 3.53
C ARG A 186 -7.24 5.28 2.53
N LEU A 187 -8.40 4.73 2.18
CA LEU A 187 -9.30 5.37 1.22
C LEU A 187 -9.88 6.67 1.80
N ALA A 188 -10.23 6.72 3.09
CA ALA A 188 -10.65 7.97 3.73
C ALA A 188 -9.57 9.06 3.67
N ARG A 189 -8.29 8.70 3.85
CA ARG A 189 -7.17 9.65 3.69
C ARG A 189 -7.01 10.09 2.24
N ALA A 190 -7.13 9.18 1.27
CA ALA A 190 -7.08 9.51 -0.16
C ALA A 190 -8.19 10.51 -0.53
N ARG A 191 -9.43 10.23 -0.12
CA ARG A 191 -10.59 11.11 -0.29
C ARG A 191 -10.37 12.48 0.34
N ARG A 192 -9.80 12.54 1.56
CA ARG A 192 -9.50 13.81 2.22
C ARG A 192 -8.47 14.63 1.43
N ALA A 193 -7.42 14.00 0.91
CA ALA A 193 -6.40 14.64 0.10
C ALA A 193 -6.99 15.18 -1.21
N LEU A 194 -7.75 14.33 -1.94
CA LEU A 194 -8.48 14.71 -3.15
C LEU A 194 -9.38 15.93 -2.93
N ARG A 195 -10.26 15.88 -1.92
CA ARG A 195 -11.18 16.99 -1.59
C ARG A 195 -10.45 18.26 -1.14
N GLY A 196 -9.24 18.13 -0.62
CA GLY A 196 -8.39 19.27 -0.25
C GLY A 196 -7.96 20.10 -1.46
N GLY A 197 -7.79 19.46 -2.62
CA GLY A 197 -7.47 20.13 -3.89
C GLY A 197 -6.16 20.91 -3.90
N GLN A 198 -5.26 20.65 -2.95
CA GLN A 198 -3.91 21.24 -2.91
C GLN A 198 -2.90 20.38 -3.69
N GLU A 199 -3.16 19.07 -3.77
CA GLU A 199 -2.26 18.11 -4.39
C GLU A 199 -2.54 17.96 -5.89
N SER A 200 -1.48 17.81 -6.66
CA SER A 200 -1.56 17.41 -8.08
C SER A 200 -1.67 15.89 -8.25
N LEU A 201 -1.16 15.14 -7.27
CA LEU A 201 -1.15 13.68 -7.22
C LEU A 201 -1.57 13.20 -5.83
N VAL A 202 -2.49 12.26 -5.75
CA VAL A 202 -2.80 11.52 -4.53
C VAL A 202 -2.47 10.07 -4.77
N PHE A 203 -1.49 9.52 -4.06
CA PHE A 203 -1.13 8.11 -4.15
C PHE A 203 -1.37 7.46 -2.80
N ALA A 204 -2.37 6.57 -2.73
CA ALA A 204 -2.69 5.80 -1.54
C ALA A 204 -2.57 4.31 -1.80
N TYR A 205 -2.15 3.56 -0.80
CA TYR A 205 -2.03 2.10 -0.86
C TYR A 205 -2.79 1.46 0.30
N THR A 206 -3.38 0.29 0.09
CA THR A 206 -3.90 -0.58 1.16
C THR A 206 -3.53 -2.04 0.95
N SER A 207 -3.18 -2.73 2.05
CA SER A 207 -2.87 -4.16 2.07
C SER A 207 -4.05 -5.06 2.46
N GLY A 208 -5.25 -4.50 2.64
CA GLY A 208 -6.37 -5.23 3.25
C GLY A 208 -6.80 -6.46 2.46
N LEU A 209 -6.86 -6.36 1.14
CA LEU A 209 -7.30 -7.45 0.26
C LEU A 209 -6.32 -8.64 0.26
N ASP A 210 -5.02 -8.35 0.14
CA ASP A 210 -3.94 -9.34 0.22
C ASP A 210 -3.99 -10.16 1.51
N LEU A 211 -4.05 -9.45 2.64
CA LEU A 211 -4.13 -10.06 3.96
C LEU A 211 -5.34 -10.99 4.11
N ILE A 212 -6.51 -10.54 3.66
CA ILE A 212 -7.74 -11.36 3.62
C ILE A 212 -7.52 -12.60 2.75
N GLY A 213 -6.93 -12.44 1.56
CA GLY A 213 -6.63 -13.53 0.64
C GLY A 213 -5.76 -14.62 1.26
N HIS A 214 -4.70 -14.26 1.98
CA HIS A 214 -3.80 -15.24 2.62
C HIS A 214 -4.47 -16.06 3.73
N VAL A 215 -5.39 -15.48 4.48
CA VAL A 215 -6.06 -16.17 5.62
C VAL A 215 -7.32 -16.90 5.20
N THR A 216 -8.06 -16.35 4.24
CA THR A 216 -9.42 -16.80 3.90
C THR A 216 -9.51 -17.51 2.55
N TYR A 217 -8.37 -17.98 2.02
CA TYR A 217 -8.28 -18.64 0.71
C TYR A 217 -9.18 -19.87 0.54
N ASP A 218 -9.57 -20.54 1.62
CA ASP A 218 -10.49 -21.68 1.61
C ASP A 218 -11.96 -21.28 1.81
N GLN A 219 -12.23 -19.97 1.90
CA GLN A 219 -13.54 -19.35 2.11
C GLN A 219 -13.85 -18.36 0.96
N PRO A 220 -14.14 -18.86 -0.26
CA PRO A 220 -14.33 -18.02 -1.44
C PRO A 220 -15.46 -16.98 -1.31
N THR A 221 -16.46 -17.24 -0.45
CA THR A 221 -17.52 -16.28 -0.16
C THR A 221 -17.00 -15.06 0.60
N LEU A 222 -16.08 -15.25 1.56
CA LEU A 222 -15.50 -14.15 2.34
C LEU A 222 -14.50 -13.36 1.49
N GLN A 223 -13.73 -14.05 0.64
CA GLN A 223 -12.85 -13.41 -0.33
C GLN A 223 -13.67 -12.54 -1.30
N MET A 224 -14.74 -13.08 -1.90
CA MET A 224 -15.58 -12.29 -2.82
C MET A 224 -16.29 -11.14 -2.11
N GLN A 225 -16.67 -11.30 -0.84
CA GLN A 225 -17.22 -10.20 -0.05
C GLN A 225 -16.19 -9.06 0.10
N ALA A 226 -14.90 -9.35 0.30
CA ALA A 226 -13.87 -8.31 0.34
C ALA A 226 -13.75 -7.54 -0.99
N TYR A 227 -13.88 -8.22 -2.13
CA TYR A 227 -13.91 -7.56 -3.45
C TYR A 227 -15.13 -6.64 -3.58
N SER A 228 -16.31 -7.09 -3.15
CA SER A 228 -17.52 -6.25 -3.18
C SER A 228 -17.42 -5.03 -2.27
N GLU A 229 -16.87 -5.18 -1.05
CA GLU A 229 -16.67 -4.06 -0.11
C GLU A 229 -15.63 -3.06 -0.65
N LEU A 230 -14.53 -3.54 -1.26
CA LEU A 230 -13.56 -2.66 -1.90
C LEU A 230 -14.13 -1.94 -3.12
N ASP A 231 -14.98 -2.59 -3.91
CA ASP A 231 -15.71 -1.92 -4.99
C ASP A 231 -16.53 -0.75 -4.46
N GLU A 232 -17.28 -0.95 -3.37
CA GLU A 232 -18.03 0.12 -2.73
C GLU A 232 -17.12 1.26 -2.26
N PHE A 233 -16.00 0.94 -1.60
CA PHE A 233 -15.07 1.96 -1.11
C PHE A 233 -14.41 2.74 -2.25
N VAL A 234 -14.03 2.08 -3.35
CA VAL A 234 -13.52 2.75 -4.56
C VAL A 234 -14.61 3.63 -5.17
N GLY A 235 -15.86 3.17 -5.20
CA GLY A 235 -17.01 3.97 -5.60
C GLY A 235 -17.15 5.26 -4.79
N GLU A 236 -16.80 5.27 -3.50
CA GLU A 236 -16.76 6.50 -2.71
C GLU A 236 -15.70 7.50 -3.17
N VAL A 237 -14.56 7.01 -3.67
CA VAL A 237 -13.50 7.84 -4.26
C VAL A 237 -13.96 8.39 -5.60
N VAL A 238 -14.55 7.54 -6.45
CA VAL A 238 -15.14 7.95 -7.74
C VAL A 238 -16.16 9.07 -7.56
N ASN A 239 -17.04 8.95 -6.56
CA ASN A 239 -18.03 9.97 -6.22
C ASN A 239 -17.44 11.31 -5.76
N ASP A 240 -16.17 11.34 -5.35
CA ASP A 240 -15.47 12.55 -4.92
C ASP A 240 -14.68 13.22 -6.07
N LEU A 241 -14.49 12.54 -7.20
CA LEU A 241 -13.80 13.08 -8.36
C LEU A 241 -14.59 14.25 -8.98
N ARG A 242 -13.86 15.29 -9.40
CA ARG A 242 -14.42 16.35 -10.25
C ARG A 242 -14.34 15.94 -11.72
N GLU A 243 -15.04 16.66 -12.58
CA GLU A 243 -15.10 16.40 -14.03
C GLU A 243 -13.72 16.28 -14.70
N ASP A 244 -12.72 17.00 -14.18
CA ASP A 244 -11.37 16.97 -14.72
C ASP A 244 -10.43 16.00 -13.97
N ASP A 245 -10.82 15.50 -12.79
CA ASP A 245 -9.96 14.60 -12.01
C ASP A 245 -9.96 13.19 -12.62
N GLU A 246 -8.89 12.44 -12.41
CA GLU A 246 -8.72 11.09 -12.95
C GLU A 246 -8.30 10.12 -11.84
N LEU A 247 -8.71 8.85 -11.97
CA LEU A 247 -8.39 7.77 -11.04
C LEU A 247 -7.76 6.60 -11.79
N LEU A 248 -6.63 6.11 -11.25
CA LEU A 248 -5.94 4.89 -11.65
C LEU A 248 -5.89 3.92 -10.45
N LEU A 249 -6.47 2.74 -10.61
CA LEU A 249 -6.24 1.60 -9.72
C LEU A 249 -5.03 0.81 -10.22
N VAL A 250 -4.20 0.36 -9.28
CA VAL A 250 -3.05 -0.51 -9.58
C VAL A 250 -2.91 -1.56 -8.49
N SER A 251 -2.69 -2.81 -8.89
CA SER A 251 -2.10 -3.82 -8.01
C SER A 251 -0.67 -4.14 -8.43
N ASP A 252 0.10 -4.63 -7.48
CA ASP A 252 1.43 -5.18 -7.67
C ASP A 252 1.40 -6.64 -8.14
N HIS A 253 0.42 -7.41 -7.66
CA HIS A 253 0.10 -8.77 -8.10
C HIS A 253 -1.37 -9.09 -7.83
N GLY A 254 -1.80 -10.32 -8.12
CA GLY A 254 -3.05 -10.92 -7.66
C GLY A 254 -2.80 -11.99 -6.59
N LEU A 255 -3.85 -12.64 -6.13
CA LEU A 255 -3.78 -13.70 -5.13
C LEU A 255 -4.92 -14.69 -5.30
N GLN A 256 -4.56 -15.96 -5.46
CA GLN A 256 -5.49 -17.08 -5.56
C GLN A 256 -5.02 -18.25 -4.71
N ASP A 257 -5.96 -19.00 -4.13
CA ASP A 257 -5.67 -20.13 -3.23
C ASP A 257 -4.64 -19.79 -2.11
N GLY A 258 -4.61 -18.52 -1.67
CA GLY A 258 -3.72 -18.04 -0.62
C GLY A 258 -2.30 -17.72 -1.07
N VAL A 259 -2.00 -17.83 -2.36
CA VAL A 259 -0.66 -17.58 -2.93
C VAL A 259 -0.72 -16.47 -3.98
N HIS A 260 0.36 -15.71 -4.11
CA HIS A 260 0.45 -14.64 -5.10
C HIS A 260 0.38 -15.21 -6.52
N THR A 261 -0.30 -14.50 -7.42
CA THR A 261 -0.31 -14.83 -8.86
C THR A 261 0.71 -13.98 -9.61
N HIS A 262 1.11 -14.41 -10.80
CA HIS A 262 2.04 -13.67 -11.66
C HIS A 262 1.34 -12.66 -12.58
N GLU A 263 0.12 -12.26 -12.23
CA GLU A 263 -0.64 -11.22 -12.91
C GLU A 263 -0.92 -10.11 -11.91
N ALA A 264 -1.02 -8.89 -12.41
CA ALA A 264 -1.52 -7.74 -11.67
C ALA A 264 -2.64 -7.09 -12.49
N MET A 265 -3.27 -6.06 -11.94
CA MET A 265 -4.39 -5.39 -12.59
C MET A 265 -4.21 -3.88 -12.53
N VAL A 266 -4.64 -3.22 -13.61
CA VAL A 266 -4.87 -1.77 -13.62
C VAL A 266 -6.28 -1.48 -14.13
N ALA A 267 -6.88 -0.42 -13.59
CA ALA A 267 -8.15 0.13 -14.05
C ALA A 267 -8.11 1.65 -14.00
N GLY A 268 -8.81 2.33 -14.91
CA GLY A 268 -8.79 3.80 -14.94
C GLY A 268 -10.10 4.41 -15.41
N THR A 269 -10.35 5.64 -14.99
CA THR A 269 -11.48 6.50 -15.44
C THR A 269 -11.34 6.99 -16.88
N SER A 270 -10.19 6.70 -17.51
CA SER A 270 -9.94 7.03 -18.90
C SER A 270 -9.13 5.90 -19.55
N PRO A 271 -9.49 5.43 -20.76
CA PRO A 271 -8.70 4.43 -21.47
C PRO A 271 -7.24 4.82 -21.63
N ARG A 272 -6.94 6.11 -21.74
CA ARG A 272 -5.55 6.61 -21.87
C ARG A 272 -4.67 6.36 -20.66
N LEU A 273 -5.25 6.30 -19.46
CA LEU A 273 -4.50 5.98 -18.24
C LEU A 273 -3.99 4.55 -18.25
N VAL A 274 -4.75 3.66 -18.89
CA VAL A 274 -4.50 2.23 -18.89
C VAL A 274 -3.73 1.82 -20.14
N GLU A 275 -3.98 2.48 -21.28
CA GLU A 275 -3.30 2.25 -22.55
C GLU A 275 -1.77 2.37 -22.39
N GLY A 276 -1.07 1.27 -22.67
CA GLY A 276 0.39 1.22 -22.64
C GLY A 276 0.99 0.75 -21.32
N ILE A 277 0.18 0.50 -20.27
CA ILE A 277 0.62 -0.25 -19.10
C ILE A 277 0.51 -1.75 -19.42
N ASN A 278 1.64 -2.41 -19.69
CA ASN A 278 1.68 -3.86 -19.91
C ASN A 278 2.28 -4.60 -18.71
N SER A 279 3.03 -3.89 -17.87
CA SER A 279 3.64 -4.41 -16.65
C SER A 279 3.66 -3.37 -15.53
N VAL A 280 3.86 -3.83 -14.29
CA VAL A 280 4.12 -2.97 -13.11
C VAL A 280 5.25 -1.94 -13.33
N LEU A 281 6.19 -2.23 -14.24
CA LEU A 281 7.27 -1.32 -14.65
C LEU A 281 6.77 -0.09 -15.43
N ASP A 282 5.64 -0.21 -16.13
CA ASP A 282 5.10 0.84 -17.00
C ASP A 282 4.26 1.87 -16.23
N VAL A 283 3.83 1.54 -15.00
CA VAL A 283 2.88 2.34 -14.21
C VAL A 283 3.38 3.76 -13.96
N ARG A 284 4.66 3.92 -13.57
CA ARG A 284 5.29 5.24 -13.42
C ARG A 284 5.15 6.06 -14.71
N GLY A 285 5.43 5.44 -15.86
CA GLY A 285 5.41 6.11 -17.15
C GLY A 285 4.02 6.64 -17.49
N ALA A 286 2.97 5.87 -17.20
CA ALA A 286 1.58 6.27 -17.38
C ALA A 286 1.19 7.44 -16.45
N ILE A 287 1.55 7.36 -15.16
CA ILE A 287 1.32 8.44 -14.19
C ILE A 287 1.99 9.74 -14.65
N GLU A 288 3.26 9.68 -15.05
CA GLU A 288 4.00 10.86 -15.51
C GLU A 288 3.50 11.40 -16.87
N ALA A 289 2.94 10.54 -17.72
CA ALA A 289 2.33 10.95 -18.98
C ALA A 289 1.05 11.75 -18.71
N GLU A 290 0.15 11.26 -17.84
CA GLU A 290 -1.08 11.97 -17.50
C GLU A 290 -0.76 13.30 -16.81
N LEU A 291 0.12 13.29 -15.81
CA LEU A 291 0.52 14.49 -15.08
C LEU A 291 1.17 15.58 -15.96
N ARG A 292 1.72 15.23 -17.13
CA ARG A 292 2.24 16.18 -18.13
C ARG A 292 1.19 16.61 -19.15
N HIS A 293 0.18 15.79 -19.39
CA HIS A 293 -0.80 16.02 -20.44
C HIS A 293 -1.69 17.23 -20.15
N ARG A 294 -1.98 17.48 -18.88
CA ARG A 294 -2.87 18.55 -18.41
C ARG A 294 -2.22 19.38 -17.30
N ASP A 295 -2.72 20.60 -17.10
CA ASP A 295 -2.25 21.47 -16.02
C ASP A 295 -2.87 21.03 -14.68
N HIS A 296 -2.05 20.44 -13.82
CA HIS A 296 -2.43 19.98 -12.48
C HIS A 296 -2.05 20.99 -11.39
N SER A 297 -1.68 22.23 -11.74
CA SER A 297 -1.45 23.26 -10.74
C SER A 297 -2.75 23.54 -9.98
N GLY A 298 -2.78 23.18 -8.70
CA GLY A 298 -3.90 23.48 -7.82
C GLY A 298 -4.14 25.00 -7.74
N PRO A 299 -5.37 25.46 -7.44
CA PRO A 299 -5.59 26.85 -7.12
C PRO A 299 -4.70 27.20 -5.92
N SER A 300 -3.87 28.24 -6.06
CA SER A 300 -3.03 28.76 -4.99
C SER A 300 -3.88 28.97 -3.73
N GLY A 301 -3.73 28.10 -2.73
CA GLY A 301 -4.49 28.18 -1.51
C GLY A 301 -4.31 29.56 -0.88
N GLU A 302 -5.41 30.25 -0.60
CA GLU A 302 -5.36 31.41 0.30
C GLU A 302 -4.82 30.91 1.64
N SER A 303 -3.63 31.38 2.01
CA SER A 303 -3.04 31.13 3.31
C SER A 303 -4.05 31.51 4.39
N LEU A 304 -4.52 30.52 5.16
CA LEU A 304 -5.33 30.74 6.34
C LEU A 304 -4.45 31.38 7.41
N SER A 305 -4.36 32.71 7.37
CA SER A 305 -3.66 33.53 8.35
C SER A 305 -4.48 33.58 9.65
N ILE A 306 -3.99 32.95 10.72
CA ILE A 306 -4.51 33.06 12.09
C ILE A 306 -3.98 34.35 12.75
N ALA A 307 -3.99 35.48 12.02
CA ALA A 307 -3.62 36.76 12.60
C ALA A 307 -4.83 37.37 13.30
N GLY A 308 -4.84 37.36 14.64
CA GLY A 308 -5.74 38.18 15.46
C GLY A 308 -6.85 37.46 16.22
N ASN A 309 -6.64 36.24 16.71
CA ASN A 309 -7.69 35.46 17.38
C ASN A 309 -7.49 35.27 18.90
N ASP A 310 -6.91 36.27 19.56
CA ASP A 310 -6.62 36.25 21.01
C ASP A 310 -7.87 35.96 21.87
N GLU A 311 -9.05 36.38 21.40
CA GLU A 311 -10.33 36.12 22.05
C GLU A 311 -10.73 34.64 22.01
N VAL A 312 -10.47 33.96 20.89
CA VAL A 312 -10.71 32.51 20.74
C VAL A 312 -9.71 31.71 21.56
N THR A 313 -8.45 32.14 21.59
CA THR A 313 -7.41 31.52 22.43
C THR A 313 -7.81 31.59 23.91
N SER A 314 -8.18 32.79 24.39
CA SER A 314 -8.63 32.98 25.78
C SER A 314 -9.88 32.16 26.11
N GLN A 315 -10.83 32.07 25.18
CA GLN A 315 -12.04 31.26 25.38
C GLN A 315 -11.74 29.76 25.46
N LEU A 316 -10.78 29.26 24.68
CA LEU A 316 -10.38 27.85 24.70
C LEU A 316 -9.63 27.49 26.00
N GLU A 317 -8.82 28.41 26.53
CA GLU A 317 -8.19 28.29 27.87
C GLU A 317 -9.25 28.29 28.98
N ASP A 318 -10.23 29.20 28.93
CA ASP A 318 -11.32 29.27 29.92
C ASP A 318 -12.20 28.01 29.93
N LEU A 319 -12.31 27.33 28.80
CA LEU A 319 -13.04 26.08 28.65
C LEU A 319 -12.18 24.83 28.94
N GLY A 320 -10.88 25.00 29.20
CA GLY A 320 -9.94 23.93 29.54
C GLY A 320 -9.52 23.04 28.36
N TYR A 321 -9.63 23.54 27.13
CA TYR A 321 -9.15 22.84 25.93
C TYR A 321 -7.66 23.10 25.65
N MET A 322 -7.05 24.10 26.32
CA MET A 322 -5.62 24.43 26.34
C MET A 322 -5.18 24.61 27.79
#